data_AF-A0A553ZL68-F1
#
_entry.id   AF-A0A553ZL68-F1
#
_cell.length_a   1.000
_cell.length_b   1.000
_cell.length_c   1.000
_cell.angle_alpha   90.00
_cell.angle_beta   90.00
_cell.angle_gamma   90.00
#
_symmetry.space_group_name_H-M   'P 1'
#
loop_
_entity.id
_entity.type
_entity.pdbx_description
1 polymer ?
#
loop_
_entity_poly.entity_id
_entity_poly.type
_entity_poly.pdbx_seq_one_letter_code
_entity_poly.pdbx_strand_id
1 'polypeptide(L)'
;MTPEERVRARLRKAVPAPYPTDGTDFERALKYHYTTATKSFLKFFPVFFLLWVQLLVFQNTYLIPLALIGLFGGLIVLLAFRERMALTRKCARVLRTYPLEFRTPVEKDGQYASHTLYLRLGGRHEDAPTLCAKDPLGRSGWPELEAGVWFAGDEPFGGAALVPGTGELLFLQPKRWADSDKERKSAGAVRTEQASRAGVTRPSRYR
;
A
#
# COMPACT_ATOMS: atom_id res chain seq x y z
N MET A 1 -7.67 -6.92 30.22
CA MET A 1 -7.12 -6.43 28.95
C MET A 1 -8.25 -5.84 28.12
N THR A 2 -8.37 -4.52 28.15
CA THR A 2 -9.49 -3.79 27.53
C THR A 2 -9.36 -3.78 25.99
N PRO A 3 -10.46 -3.55 25.24
CA PRO A 3 -10.41 -3.41 23.78
C PRO A 3 -9.41 -2.34 23.32
N GLU A 4 -9.29 -1.25 24.09
CA GLU A 4 -8.35 -0.14 23.82
C GLU A 4 -6.88 -0.54 24.00
N GLU A 5 -6.57 -1.38 24.99
CA GLU A 5 -5.22 -1.91 25.19
C GLU A 5 -4.78 -2.83 24.04
N ARG A 6 -5.70 -3.56 23.39
CA ARG A 6 -5.38 -4.38 22.20
C ARG A 6 -5.12 -3.54 20.96
N VAL A 7 -5.81 -2.41 20.84
CA VAL A 7 -5.58 -1.43 19.77
C VAL A 7 -4.21 -0.79 19.99
N ARG A 8 -3.92 -0.30 21.20
CA ARG A 8 -2.61 0.28 21.56
C ARG A 8 -1.45 -0.71 21.44
N ALA A 9 -1.63 -1.98 21.81
CA ALA A 9 -0.60 -3.01 21.65
C ALA A 9 -0.29 -3.36 20.18
N ARG A 10 -1.18 -3.00 19.24
CA ARG A 10 -0.97 -3.15 17.78
C ARG A 10 -0.49 -1.87 17.10
N LEU A 11 -0.46 -0.74 17.82
CA LEU A 11 0.17 0.48 17.35
C LEU A 11 1.68 0.28 17.47
N ARG A 12 2.33 0.18 16.31
CA ARG A 12 3.78 0.15 16.26
C ARG A 12 4.25 1.53 16.74
N LYS A 13 5.23 1.58 17.66
CA LYS A 13 5.93 2.84 17.96
C LYS A 13 6.31 3.48 16.63
N ALA A 14 5.74 4.65 16.35
CA ALA A 14 6.00 5.42 15.14
C ALA A 14 7.51 5.64 15.06
N VAL A 15 8.17 4.95 14.14
CA VAL A 15 9.56 5.27 13.80
C VAL A 15 9.47 6.51 12.93
N PRO A 16 10.03 7.66 13.35
CA PRO A 16 9.95 8.88 12.56
C PRO A 16 10.56 8.64 11.18
N ALA A 17 9.89 9.14 10.15
CA ALA A 17 10.38 8.99 8.79
C ALA A 17 11.74 9.69 8.64
N PRO A 18 12.70 9.12 7.91
CA PRO A 18 13.98 9.77 7.64
C PRO A 18 13.88 10.90 6.58
N TYR A 19 12.68 11.39 6.28
CA TYR A 19 12.39 12.39 5.25
C TYR A 19 11.23 13.30 5.68
N PRO A 20 11.09 14.49 5.07
CA PRO A 20 9.97 15.40 5.32
C PRO A 20 8.63 14.71 5.01
N THR A 21 7.65 14.89 5.90
CA THR A 21 6.29 14.30 5.80
C THR A 21 5.20 15.38 5.75
N ASP A 22 5.63 16.60 5.42
CA ASP A 22 4.88 17.85 5.24
C ASP A 22 4.15 17.93 3.88
N GLY A 23 4.17 16.85 3.09
CA GLY A 23 3.51 16.78 1.79
C GLY A 23 4.26 17.49 0.65
N THR A 24 5.34 18.22 0.96
CA THR A 24 6.12 18.96 -0.03
C THR A 24 7.04 18.05 -0.84
N ASP A 25 7.54 16.97 -0.23
CA ASP A 25 8.59 16.10 -0.76
C ASP A 25 8.17 14.61 -0.87
N PHE A 26 7.04 14.34 -1.54
CA PHE A 26 6.51 12.97 -1.71
C PHE A 26 7.46 12.03 -2.49
N GLU A 27 8.37 12.57 -3.30
CA GLU A 27 9.37 11.79 -4.04
C GLU A 27 10.35 11.04 -3.11
N ARG A 28 10.71 11.64 -1.97
CA ARG A 28 11.60 11.00 -0.99
C ARG A 28 10.92 9.82 -0.30
N ALA A 29 9.63 9.96 0.00
CA ALA A 29 8.81 8.86 0.51
C ALA A 29 8.79 7.70 -0.51
N LEU A 30 8.49 7.97 -1.77
CA LEU A 30 8.49 6.95 -2.83
C LEU A 30 9.84 6.26 -2.98
N LYS A 31 10.94 7.01 -2.96
CA LYS A 31 12.31 6.47 -3.05
C LYS A 31 12.64 5.58 -1.86
N TYR A 32 12.24 5.96 -0.65
CA TYR A 32 12.42 5.14 0.55
C TYR A 32 11.63 3.82 0.46
N HIS A 33 10.37 3.87 0.01
CA HIS A 33 9.56 2.66 -0.17
C HIS A 33 10.14 1.75 -1.27
N TYR A 34 10.65 2.32 -2.37
CA TYR A 34 11.30 1.58 -3.46
C TYR A 34 12.59 0.87 -3.01
N THR A 35 13.48 1.61 -2.35
CA THR A 35 14.75 1.07 -1.84
C THR A 35 14.52 0.00 -0.79
N THR A 36 13.54 0.18 0.10
CA THR A 36 13.19 -0.80 1.12
C THR A 36 12.66 -2.09 0.50
N ALA A 37 11.72 -2.00 -0.45
CA ALA A 37 11.19 -3.16 -1.16
C ALA A 37 12.29 -3.91 -1.93
N THR A 38 13.17 -3.17 -2.60
CA THR A 38 14.30 -3.73 -3.37
C THR A 38 15.32 -4.40 -2.46
N LYS A 39 15.64 -3.80 -1.30
CA LYS A 39 16.57 -4.37 -0.32
C LYS A 39 16.06 -5.67 0.27
N SER A 40 14.76 -5.76 0.58
CA SER A 40 14.15 -7.01 1.01
C SER A 40 14.22 -8.09 -0.07
N PHE A 41 13.92 -7.74 -1.32
CA PHE A 41 14.04 -8.68 -2.45
C PHE A 41 15.46 -9.19 -2.62
N LEU A 42 16.45 -8.28 -2.61
CA LEU A 42 17.87 -8.64 -2.77
C LEU A 42 18.41 -9.48 -1.60
N LYS A 43 17.79 -9.41 -0.42
CA LYS A 43 18.16 -10.25 0.72
C LYS A 43 17.67 -11.70 0.58
N PHE A 44 16.44 -11.90 0.12
CA PHE A 44 15.81 -13.23 0.11
C PHE A 44 15.97 -13.96 -1.22
N PHE A 45 15.89 -13.24 -2.34
CA PHE A 45 15.90 -13.85 -3.67
C PHE A 45 17.19 -14.65 -3.97
N PRO A 46 18.41 -14.17 -3.66
CA PRO A 46 19.62 -14.94 -3.93
C PRO A 46 19.68 -16.27 -3.18
N VAL A 47 19.13 -16.33 -1.96
CA VAL A 47 19.11 -17.57 -1.15
C VAL A 47 18.27 -18.64 -1.85
N PHE A 48 17.04 -18.29 -2.25
CA PHE A 48 16.17 -19.21 -2.97
C PHE A 48 16.70 -19.58 -4.35
N PHE A 49 17.34 -18.62 -5.03
CA PHE A 49 17.98 -18.85 -6.32
C PHE A 49 19.15 -19.85 -6.20
N LEU A 50 20.01 -19.70 -5.20
CA LEU A 50 21.10 -20.65 -4.93
C LEU A 50 20.57 -22.05 -4.60
N LEU A 51 19.50 -22.14 -3.79
CA LEU A 51 18.85 -23.41 -3.46
C LEU A 51 18.28 -24.12 -4.69
N TRP A 52 17.88 -23.37 -5.71
CA TRP A 52 17.41 -23.92 -6.98
C TRP A 52 18.58 -24.30 -7.91
N VAL A 53 19.56 -23.41 -8.08
CA VAL A 53 20.70 -23.60 -9.00
C VAL A 53 21.59 -24.78 -8.60
N GLN A 54 21.75 -25.06 -7.30
CA GLN A 54 22.57 -26.19 -6.84
C GLN A 54 22.12 -27.55 -7.45
N LEU A 55 20.83 -27.72 -7.78
CA LEU A 55 20.36 -28.94 -8.43
C LEU A 55 20.97 -29.11 -9.82
N LEU A 56 21.13 -28.01 -10.56
CA LEU A 56 21.71 -28.01 -11.90
C LEU A 56 23.23 -28.27 -11.87
N VAL A 57 23.92 -27.78 -10.84
CA VAL A 57 25.37 -27.92 -10.70
C VAL A 57 25.75 -29.31 -10.20
N PHE A 58 25.10 -29.82 -9.16
CA PHE A 58 25.49 -31.07 -8.52
C PHE A 58 24.82 -32.32 -9.13
N GLN A 59 23.77 -32.15 -9.93
CA GLN A 59 23.01 -33.23 -10.61
C GLN A 59 22.60 -34.38 -9.68
N ASN A 60 22.44 -34.08 -8.38
CA ASN A 60 22.18 -35.08 -7.36
C ASN A 60 20.68 -35.18 -7.09
N THR A 61 20.10 -36.35 -7.31
CA THR A 61 18.67 -36.64 -7.13
C THR A 61 18.18 -36.37 -5.71
N TYR A 62 19.05 -36.44 -4.68
CA TYR A 62 18.68 -36.12 -3.30
C TYR A 62 18.43 -34.62 -3.05
N LEU A 63 18.86 -33.74 -3.96
CA LEU A 63 18.67 -32.28 -3.84
C LEU A 63 17.34 -31.79 -4.43
N ILE A 64 16.57 -32.65 -5.08
CA ILE A 64 15.27 -32.31 -5.68
C ILE A 64 14.30 -31.60 -4.70
N PRO A 65 14.04 -32.12 -3.47
CA PRO A 65 13.13 -31.44 -2.54
C PRO A 65 13.63 -30.04 -2.14
N LEU A 66 14.95 -29.87 -1.98
CA LEU A 66 15.55 -28.58 -1.64
C LEU A 66 15.45 -27.58 -2.81
N ALA A 67 15.59 -28.07 -4.03
CA ALA A 67 15.41 -27.27 -5.24
C ALA A 67 13.96 -26.82 -5.45
N LEU A 68 12.98 -27.68 -5.10
CA LEU A 68 11.57 -27.30 -5.11
C LEU A 68 11.28 -26.18 -4.11
N ILE A 69 11.85 -26.24 -2.89
CA ILE A 69 11.75 -25.16 -1.91
C ILE A 69 12.36 -23.86 -2.46
N GLY A 70 13.53 -23.96 -3.12
CA GLY A 70 14.16 -22.84 -3.83
C GLY A 70 13.24 -22.23 -4.88
N LEU A 71 12.65 -23.05 -5.75
CA LEU A 71 11.76 -22.62 -6.82
C LEU A 71 10.49 -21.95 -6.29
N PHE A 72 9.75 -22.61 -5.39
CA PHE A 72 8.50 -22.10 -4.84
C PHE A 72 8.74 -20.85 -3.97
N GLY A 73 9.77 -20.88 -3.12
CA GLY A 73 10.15 -19.72 -2.30
C GLY A 73 10.56 -18.53 -3.15
N GLY A 74 11.37 -18.75 -4.19
CA GLY A 74 11.75 -17.73 -5.15
C GLY A 74 10.55 -17.14 -5.90
N LEU A 75 9.61 -17.99 -6.33
CA LEU A 75 8.37 -17.56 -6.99
C LEU A 75 7.50 -16.69 -6.08
N ILE A 76 7.32 -17.09 -4.82
CA ILE A 76 6.55 -16.32 -3.82
C ILE A 76 7.20 -14.96 -3.59
N VAL A 77 8.53 -14.91 -3.39
CA VAL A 77 9.28 -13.66 -3.19
C VAL A 77 9.17 -12.75 -4.40
N LEU A 78 9.23 -13.30 -5.62
CA LEU A 78 9.09 -12.56 -6.87
C LEU A 78 7.69 -11.98 -7.04
N LEU A 79 6.65 -12.78 -6.78
CA LEU A 79 5.26 -12.33 -6.83
C LEU A 79 5.01 -11.21 -5.82
N ALA A 80 5.42 -11.40 -4.56
CA ALA A 80 5.31 -10.38 -3.53
C ALA A 80 6.07 -9.09 -3.91
N PHE A 81 7.28 -9.20 -4.45
CA PHE A 81 8.03 -8.03 -4.94
C PHE A 81 7.31 -7.31 -6.08
N ARG A 82 6.79 -8.05 -7.07
CA ARG A 82 6.03 -7.49 -8.19
C ARG A 82 4.79 -6.74 -7.71
N GLU A 83 4.06 -7.29 -6.75
CA GLU A 83 2.87 -6.64 -6.18
C GLU A 83 3.23 -5.35 -5.44
N ARG A 84 4.23 -5.38 -4.55
CA ARG A 84 4.71 -4.20 -3.82
C ARG A 84 5.15 -3.09 -4.78
N MET A 85 5.91 -3.47 -5.81
CA MET A 85 6.38 -2.54 -6.84
C MET A 85 5.24 -1.97 -7.68
N ALA A 86 4.26 -2.79 -8.04
CA ALA A 86 3.07 -2.33 -8.76
C ALA A 86 2.27 -1.33 -7.93
N LEU A 87 2.10 -1.57 -6.63
CA LEU A 87 1.44 -0.66 -5.68
C LEU A 87 2.19 0.66 -5.56
N THR A 88 3.50 0.63 -5.29
CA THR A 88 4.31 1.85 -5.20
C THR A 88 4.28 2.66 -6.49
N ARG A 89 4.31 2.00 -7.66
CA ARG A 89 4.17 2.67 -8.97
C ARG A 89 2.80 3.30 -9.19
N LYS A 90 1.72 2.70 -8.65
CA LYS A 90 0.38 3.30 -8.68
C LYS A 90 0.34 4.53 -7.79
N CYS A 91 0.83 4.44 -6.55
CA CYS A 91 0.91 5.61 -5.68
C CYS A 91 1.75 6.74 -6.30
N ALA A 92 2.88 6.41 -6.93
CA ALA A 92 3.71 7.38 -7.64
C ALA A 92 2.96 8.07 -8.79
N ARG A 93 2.16 7.32 -9.55
CA ARG A 93 1.32 7.90 -10.62
C ARG A 93 0.22 8.80 -10.06
N VAL A 94 -0.43 8.39 -8.99
CA VAL A 94 -1.48 9.18 -8.32
C VAL A 94 -0.90 10.49 -7.78
N LEU A 95 0.20 10.43 -7.02
CA LEU A 95 0.87 11.61 -6.44
C LEU A 95 1.40 12.60 -7.50
N ARG A 96 1.69 12.12 -8.72
CA ARG A 96 2.09 12.97 -9.84
C ARG A 96 0.93 13.62 -10.59
N THR A 97 -0.26 13.02 -10.51
CA THR A 97 -1.44 13.45 -11.28
C THR A 97 -2.37 14.32 -10.45
N TYR A 98 -2.44 14.07 -9.14
CA TYR A 98 -3.30 14.80 -8.21
C TYR A 98 -2.47 15.65 -7.25
N PRO A 99 -2.90 16.90 -6.96
CA PRO A 99 -2.28 17.69 -5.90
C PRO A 99 -2.46 17.00 -4.54
N LEU A 100 -1.48 17.14 -3.66
CA LEU A 100 -1.61 16.67 -2.28
C LEU A 100 -2.47 17.67 -1.51
N GLU A 101 -3.57 17.19 -0.94
CA GLU A 101 -4.45 17.96 -0.08
C GLU A 101 -4.41 17.39 1.33
N PHE A 102 -4.20 18.26 2.32
CA PHE A 102 -4.28 17.84 3.71
C PHE A 102 -5.73 17.64 4.11
N ARG A 103 -6.10 16.42 4.51
CA ARG A 103 -7.47 16.08 4.89
C ARG A 103 -7.51 15.71 6.38
N THR A 104 -8.30 16.49 7.10
CA THR A 104 -8.69 16.28 8.51
C THR A 104 -10.20 16.49 8.64
N PRO A 105 -10.93 15.73 9.48
CA PRO A 105 -10.49 14.61 10.30
C PRO A 105 -10.56 13.26 9.56
N VAL A 106 -9.74 12.30 9.98
CA VAL A 106 -9.73 10.92 9.43
C VAL A 106 -10.25 9.97 10.50
N GLU A 107 -11.46 9.43 10.28
CA GLU A 107 -12.06 8.46 11.20
C GLU A 107 -11.69 7.03 10.78
N LYS A 108 -11.22 6.23 11.74
CA LYS A 108 -10.90 4.81 11.57
C LYS A 108 -12.18 4.01 11.71
N ASP A 109 -12.77 3.61 10.59
CA ASP A 109 -14.04 2.85 10.54
C ASP A 109 -13.84 1.34 10.83
N GLY A 110 -12.59 0.87 10.86
CA GLY A 110 -12.25 -0.47 11.34
C GLY A 110 -11.04 -1.10 10.65
N GLN A 111 -10.49 -2.14 11.28
CA GLN A 111 -9.38 -2.95 10.74
C GLN A 111 -9.90 -4.35 10.39
N TYR A 112 -9.78 -4.76 9.13
CA TYR A 112 -10.21 -6.10 8.69
C TYR A 112 -9.05 -7.10 8.61
N ALA A 113 -7.83 -6.62 8.33
CA ALA A 113 -6.63 -7.46 8.20
C ALA A 113 -5.36 -6.76 8.70
N SER A 114 -4.27 -7.51 8.89
CA SER A 114 -2.95 -6.97 9.26
C SER A 114 -2.41 -5.92 8.26
N HIS A 115 -2.90 -5.93 7.02
CA HIS A 115 -2.42 -5.09 5.91
C HIS A 115 -3.51 -4.22 5.26
N THR A 116 -4.74 -4.24 5.78
CA THR A 116 -5.86 -3.45 5.23
C THR A 116 -6.60 -2.67 6.33
N LEU A 117 -6.70 -1.34 6.17
CA LEU A 117 -7.41 -0.43 7.08
C LEU A 117 -8.52 0.29 6.33
N TYR A 118 -9.69 0.43 6.96
CA TYR A 118 -10.75 1.28 6.43
C TYR A 118 -10.65 2.68 7.03
N LEU A 119 -10.53 3.67 6.15
CA LEU A 119 -10.47 5.09 6.48
C LEU A 119 -11.69 5.79 5.90
N ARG A 120 -12.31 6.64 6.70
CA ARG A 120 -13.26 7.64 6.25
C ARG A 120 -12.56 9.00 6.31
N LEU A 121 -12.42 9.62 5.14
CA LEU A 121 -11.89 10.98 5.02
C LEU A 121 -13.05 11.96 5.22
N GLY A 122 -12.91 12.90 6.16
CA GLY A 122 -13.95 13.91 6.42
C GLY A 122 -15.03 13.40 7.37
N GLY A 123 -14.73 13.41 8.67
CA GLY A 123 -15.72 13.16 9.72
C GLY A 123 -16.80 14.26 9.75
N ARG A 124 -17.85 14.12 8.92
CA ARG A 124 -19.22 14.62 9.20
C ARG A 124 -20.28 14.26 8.16
N HIS A 125 -19.91 13.72 7.00
CA HIS A 125 -20.92 13.28 6.03
C HIS A 125 -21.18 11.79 6.21
N GLU A 126 -22.42 11.43 6.59
CA GLU A 126 -22.89 10.04 6.66
C GLU A 126 -22.69 9.30 5.32
N ASP A 127 -22.55 10.04 4.20
CA ASP A 127 -22.31 9.56 2.85
C ASP A 127 -20.83 9.51 2.41
N ALA A 128 -19.85 9.85 3.26
CA ALA A 128 -18.44 9.82 2.86
C ALA A 128 -17.98 8.37 2.57
N PRO A 129 -17.48 8.07 1.35
CA PRO A 129 -17.19 6.71 0.93
C PRO A 129 -16.07 6.08 1.76
N THR A 130 -16.30 4.87 2.28
CA THR A 130 -15.28 4.13 3.03
C THR A 130 -14.14 3.70 2.11
N LEU A 131 -12.94 4.23 2.34
CA LEU A 131 -11.73 3.90 1.59
C LEU A 131 -10.94 2.81 2.31
N CYS A 132 -10.52 1.81 1.55
CA CYS A 132 -9.59 0.76 1.93
C CYS A 132 -8.15 1.25 1.70
N ALA A 133 -7.44 1.55 2.78
CA ALA A 133 -6.01 1.82 2.81
C ALA A 133 -5.21 0.52 2.84
N LYS A 134 -4.14 0.44 2.05
CA LYS A 134 -3.16 -0.65 2.06
C LYS A 134 -1.75 -0.09 2.04
N ASP A 135 -0.88 -0.63 2.90
CA ASP A 135 0.55 -0.31 2.89
C ASP A 135 1.25 -1.04 1.71
N PRO A 136 1.92 -0.32 0.78
CA PRO A 136 2.72 -0.90 -0.29
C PRO A 136 3.84 -1.82 0.21
N LEU A 137 4.34 -1.64 1.43
CA LEU A 137 5.36 -2.51 2.02
C LEU A 137 4.77 -3.74 2.71
N GLY A 138 3.44 -3.81 2.88
CA GLY A 138 2.76 -4.89 3.58
C GLY A 138 3.28 -5.05 5.01
N ARG A 139 3.61 -3.95 5.71
CA ARG A 139 3.95 -4.01 7.12
C ARG A 139 2.70 -4.34 7.92
N SER A 140 2.89 -5.05 9.03
CA SER A 140 1.84 -5.30 10.03
C SER A 140 1.89 -4.20 11.08
N GLY A 141 0.76 -3.52 11.29
CA GLY A 141 0.65 -2.42 12.24
C GLY A 141 0.36 -1.10 11.53
N TRP A 142 -0.58 -0.33 12.07
CA TRP A 142 -1.07 0.90 11.46
C TRP A 142 -0.58 2.12 12.25
N PRO A 143 -0.23 3.23 11.58
CA PRO A 143 0.21 4.44 12.25
C PRO A 143 -0.96 5.15 12.93
N GLU A 144 -0.64 6.01 13.88
CA GLU A 144 -1.60 6.97 14.43
C GLU A 144 -1.97 7.96 13.33
N LEU A 145 -3.28 8.11 13.08
CA LEU A 145 -3.85 8.91 11.99
C LEU A 145 -4.63 10.12 12.52
N GLU A 146 -4.57 10.35 13.83
CA GLU A 146 -5.31 11.40 14.54
C GLU A 146 -4.90 12.81 14.09
N ALA A 147 -3.66 12.96 13.62
CA ALA A 147 -3.13 14.21 13.09
C ALA A 147 -3.62 14.56 11.66
N GLY A 148 -4.36 13.67 10.98
CA GLY A 148 -4.75 13.84 9.57
C GLY A 148 -3.81 13.14 8.59
N VAL A 149 -4.17 13.15 7.31
CA VAL A 149 -3.33 12.57 6.23
C VAL A 149 -3.28 13.49 5.02
N TRP A 150 -2.14 13.48 4.32
CA TRP A 150 -2.04 14.08 3.01
C TRP A 150 -2.65 13.12 1.99
N PHE A 151 -3.77 13.49 1.38
CA PHE A 151 -4.46 12.69 0.37
C PHE A 151 -4.24 13.27 -1.03
N ALA A 152 -3.89 12.42 -1.98
CA ALA A 152 -3.86 12.73 -3.39
C ALA A 152 -4.73 11.71 -4.12
N GLY A 153 -5.78 12.14 -4.81
CA GLY A 153 -6.65 11.25 -5.56
C GLY A 153 -8.07 11.76 -5.63
N ASP A 154 -8.95 10.85 -6.04
CA ASP A 154 -10.37 11.13 -6.20
C ASP A 154 -11.15 10.05 -5.45
N GLU A 155 -11.90 10.41 -4.41
CA GLU A 155 -12.60 9.47 -3.49
C GLU A 155 -13.34 8.31 -4.20
N PRO A 156 -14.20 8.55 -5.22
CA PRO A 156 -14.87 7.49 -5.99
C PRO A 156 -13.94 6.56 -6.78
N PHE A 157 -12.72 6.99 -7.13
CA PHE A 157 -11.74 6.17 -7.87
C PHE A 157 -10.63 5.60 -6.96
N GLY A 158 -10.38 6.21 -5.81
CA GLY A 158 -9.25 5.96 -4.93
C GLY A 158 -8.11 6.96 -5.08
N GLY A 159 -7.03 6.71 -4.35
CA GLY A 159 -5.91 7.63 -4.27
C GLY A 159 -4.69 7.06 -3.56
N ALA A 160 -3.79 7.95 -3.16
CA ALA A 160 -2.66 7.68 -2.30
C ALA A 160 -2.71 8.65 -1.13
N ALA A 161 -2.44 8.15 0.07
CA ALA A 161 -2.25 8.97 1.25
C ALA A 161 -0.82 8.86 1.78
N LEU A 162 -0.33 9.95 2.36
CA LEU A 162 0.91 10.02 3.11
C LEU A 162 0.60 10.43 4.54
N VAL A 163 1.05 9.62 5.49
CA VAL A 163 0.82 9.87 6.93
C VAL A 163 1.91 10.82 7.45
N PRO A 164 1.55 11.98 8.04
CA PRO A 164 2.51 12.89 8.65
C PRO A 164 3.22 12.23 9.85
N GLY A 165 4.51 12.51 10.02
CA GLY A 165 5.37 11.96 11.07
C GLY A 165 6.00 10.60 10.71
N THR A 166 5.21 9.62 10.28
CA THR A 166 5.71 8.26 9.93
C THR A 166 6.14 8.12 8.48
N GLY A 167 5.62 8.96 7.57
CA GLY A 167 5.93 8.91 6.15
C GLY A 167 5.40 7.65 5.45
N GLU A 168 4.50 6.93 6.11
CA GLU A 168 3.91 5.73 5.52
C GLU A 168 3.01 6.14 4.36
N LEU A 169 3.26 5.50 3.21
CA LEU A 169 2.49 5.68 2.00
C LEU A 169 1.36 4.65 2.04
N LEU A 170 0.13 5.07 1.81
CA LEU A 170 -1.04 4.21 1.82
C LEU A 170 -1.72 4.32 0.47
N PHE A 171 -1.94 3.20 -0.20
CA PHE A 171 -2.81 3.18 -1.37
C PHE A 171 -4.26 3.07 -0.90
N LEU A 172 -5.11 3.99 -1.35
CA LEU A 172 -6.52 4.07 -0.99
C LEU A 172 -7.38 3.64 -2.17
N GLN A 173 -8.35 2.79 -1.90
CA GLN A 173 -9.33 2.36 -2.90
C GLN A 173 -10.71 2.22 -2.25
N PRO A 174 -11.81 2.53 -2.94
CA PRO A 174 -13.16 2.29 -2.40
C PRO A 174 -13.32 0.83 -1.94
N LYS A 175 -13.80 0.63 -0.71
CA LYS A 175 -14.04 -0.70 -0.13
C LYS A 175 -14.94 -1.55 -1.02
N ARG A 176 -16.01 -0.95 -1.52
CA ARG A 176 -16.92 -1.54 -2.50
C ARG A 176 -16.85 -0.73 -3.77
N TRP A 177 -16.03 -1.20 -4.70
CA TRP A 177 -15.87 -0.57 -6.02
C TRP A 177 -17.20 -0.38 -6.78
N ALA A 178 -18.16 -1.29 -6.54
CA ALA A 178 -19.49 -1.24 -7.12
C ALA A 178 -20.36 -0.11 -6.53
N ASP A 179 -20.18 0.23 -5.25
CA ASP A 179 -21.01 1.22 -4.57
C ASP A 179 -20.68 2.63 -5.08
N SER A 180 -19.41 2.89 -5.40
CA SER A 180 -18.97 4.15 -6.03
C SER A 180 -19.20 4.19 -7.55
N ASP A 181 -19.90 3.22 -8.16
CA ASP A 181 -20.10 3.20 -9.62
C ASP A 181 -20.99 4.34 -10.13
N LYS A 182 -22.01 4.72 -9.35
CA LYS A 182 -22.86 5.88 -9.65
C LYS A 182 -22.06 7.18 -9.64
N GLU A 183 -21.23 7.37 -8.63
CA GLU A 183 -20.35 8.54 -8.48
C GLU A 183 -19.24 8.58 -9.54
N ARG A 184 -18.68 7.43 -9.94
CA ARG A 184 -17.70 7.35 -11.03
C ARG A 184 -18.32 7.64 -12.40
N LYS A 185 -19.58 7.27 -12.62
CA LYS A 185 -20.33 7.56 -13.85
C LYS A 185 -20.80 9.01 -13.93
N SER A 186 -21.12 9.61 -12.78
CA SER A 186 -21.44 11.04 -12.69
C SER A 186 -20.21 11.93 -12.61
N ALA A 187 -19.01 11.38 -12.34
CA ALA A 187 -17.76 12.11 -12.45
C ALA A 187 -17.57 12.59 -13.89
N GLY A 188 -17.56 13.91 -14.07
CA GLY A 188 -17.37 14.53 -15.39
C GLY A 188 -16.08 14.08 -16.07
N ALA A 189 -16.03 14.23 -17.40
CA ALA A 189 -14.95 13.71 -18.25
C ALA A 189 -13.53 14.08 -17.76
N VAL A 190 -13.36 15.27 -17.18
CA VAL A 190 -12.09 15.75 -16.61
C VAL A 190 -11.61 14.86 -15.45
N ARG A 191 -12.50 14.48 -14.53
CA ARG A 191 -12.15 13.60 -13.38
C ARG A 191 -11.86 12.19 -13.83
N THR A 192 -12.62 11.67 -14.81
CA THR A 192 -12.36 10.36 -15.41
C THR A 192 -11.01 10.31 -16.13
N GLU A 193 -10.64 11.37 -16.84
CA GLU A 193 -9.35 11.46 -17.53
C GLU A 193 -8.18 11.52 -16.54
N GLN A 194 -8.31 12.32 -15.47
CA GLN A 194 -7.33 12.37 -14.38
C GLN A 194 -7.17 11.00 -13.71
N ALA A 195 -8.28 10.30 -13.42
CA ALA A 195 -8.26 8.96 -12.85
C ALA A 195 -7.58 7.96 -13.80
N SER A 196 -7.76 8.13 -15.11
CA SER A 196 -7.12 7.32 -16.15
C SER A 196 -5.61 7.54 -16.18
N ARG A 197 -5.15 8.81 -16.16
CA ARG A 197 -3.73 9.17 -16.09
C ARG A 197 -3.07 8.64 -14.82
N ALA A 198 -3.78 8.70 -13.69
CA ALA A 198 -3.33 8.15 -12.41
C ALA A 198 -3.38 6.61 -12.35
N GLY A 199 -4.05 5.94 -13.30
CA GLY A 199 -4.16 4.49 -13.37
C GLY A 199 -5.09 3.88 -12.31
N VAL A 200 -6.06 4.66 -11.81
CA VAL A 200 -7.04 4.26 -10.78
C VAL A 200 -8.43 4.01 -11.37
N THR A 201 -8.58 3.86 -12.68
CA THR A 201 -9.88 3.58 -13.33
C THR A 201 -10.37 2.14 -13.18
N ARG A 202 -9.51 1.22 -12.76
CA ARG A 202 -9.84 -0.19 -12.56
C ARG A 202 -9.67 -0.56 -11.11
N PRO A 203 -10.56 -1.42 -10.58
CA PRO A 203 -10.34 -1.94 -9.25
C PRO A 203 -9.04 -2.73 -9.29
N SER A 204 -8.15 -2.45 -8.36
CA SER A 204 -7.15 -3.45 -8.06
C SER A 204 -7.85 -4.63 -7.40
N ARG A 205 -7.94 -5.74 -8.14
CA ARG A 205 -8.22 -7.04 -7.54
C ARG A 205 -6.99 -7.42 -6.72
N TYR A 206 -7.04 -7.21 -5.41
CA TYR A 206 -6.05 -7.76 -4.50
C TYR A 206 -6.67 -9.00 -3.84
N ARG A 207 -6.02 -10.15 -4.02
CA ARG A 207 -6.38 -11.44 -3.45
C ARG A 207 -5.56 -11.68 -2.19
#